data_AF-A0A9D1IZA2-F1
#
_entry.id   AF-A0A9D1IZA2-F1
#
_cell.length_a   1.000
_cell.length_b   1.000
_cell.length_c   1.000
_cell.angle_alpha   90.00
_cell.angle_beta   90.00
_cell.angle_gamma   90.00
#
_symmetry.space_group_name_H-M   'P 1'
#
loop_
_entity.id
_entity.type
_entity.pdbx_description
1 polymer ?
#
loop_
_entity_poly.entity_id
_entity_poly.type
_entity_poly.pdbx_seq_one_letter_code
_entity_poly.pdbx_strand_id
1 'polypeptide(L)'
;MSNLDQIFGLKESDPLVAMNPLLLLGCVLAAIAIGWLCAKLYENTSDFKKSVRLYIPLAAVNFVVFLLLGVPWLLSLGGQLCGFAVMAWISNYYFYH
;
A
#
# COMPACT_ATOMS: atom_id res chain seq x y z
N MET A 1 11.20 -31.09 6.11
CA MET A 1 10.90 -29.64 5.94
C MET A 1 9.45 -29.44 6.31
N SER A 2 9.18 -28.89 7.49
CA SER A 2 7.80 -28.55 7.88
C SER A 2 7.44 -27.27 7.15
N ASN A 3 6.53 -27.35 6.17
CA ASN A 3 6.01 -26.18 5.48
C ASN A 3 5.27 -25.32 6.51
N LEU A 4 5.47 -24.00 6.44
CA LEU A 4 4.86 -22.98 7.30
C LEU A 4 3.33 -23.19 7.46
N ASP A 5 2.68 -23.74 6.45
CA ASP A 5 1.26 -24.07 6.40
C ASP A 5 0.80 -24.98 7.56
N GLN A 6 1.65 -25.94 7.95
CA GLN A 6 1.32 -26.93 8.98
C GLN A 6 1.48 -26.36 10.40
N ILE A 7 2.31 -25.32 10.58
CA ILE A 7 2.56 -24.66 11.87
C ILE A 7 1.46 -23.64 12.17
N PHE A 8 0.93 -22.96 11.15
CA PHE A 8 -0.10 -21.94 11.30
C PHE A 8 -1.54 -22.46 11.12
N GLY A 9 -1.73 -23.76 10.82
CA GLY A 9 -3.06 -24.35 10.64
C GLY A 9 -3.84 -23.77 9.45
N LEU A 10 -3.12 -23.28 8.44
CA LEU A 10 -3.69 -22.62 7.28
C LEU A 10 -4.22 -23.67 6.31
N LYS A 11 -5.52 -23.63 6.00
CA LYS A 11 -6.15 -24.41 4.93
C LYS A 11 -5.82 -23.77 3.58
N GLU A 12 -5.80 -24.54 2.49
CA GLU A 12 -5.61 -24.01 1.12
C GLU A 12 -6.63 -22.92 0.74
N SER A 13 -7.78 -22.88 1.43
CA SER A 13 -8.82 -21.86 1.30
C SER A 13 -8.52 -20.57 2.07
N ASP A 14 -7.45 -20.52 2.88
CA ASP A 14 -7.14 -19.33 3.65
C ASP A 14 -6.65 -18.21 2.73
N PRO A 15 -7.17 -16.98 2.89
CA PRO A 15 -6.86 -15.87 1.99
C PRO A 15 -5.37 -15.50 1.92
N LEU A 16 -4.57 -15.91 2.91
CA LEU A 16 -3.12 -15.76 2.88
C LEU A 16 -2.41 -16.74 1.93
N VAL A 17 -2.98 -17.93 1.71
CA VAL A 17 -2.42 -19.00 0.85
C VAL A 17 -2.99 -18.90 -0.56
N ALA A 18 -4.24 -18.47 -0.70
CA ALA A 18 -4.94 -18.37 -1.98
C ALA A 18 -4.61 -17.11 -2.81
N MET A 19 -3.90 -16.13 -2.24
CA MET A 19 -3.70 -14.86 -2.93
C MET A 19 -2.53 -14.92 -3.91
N ASN A 20 -2.85 -14.67 -5.19
CA ASN A 20 -1.88 -14.70 -6.27
C ASN A 20 -0.76 -13.67 -6.05
N PRO A 21 0.53 -14.07 -5.99
CA PRO A 21 1.65 -13.16 -5.72
C PRO A 21 1.76 -12.01 -6.74
N LEU A 22 1.27 -12.20 -7.97
CA LEU A 22 1.17 -11.14 -8.98
C LEU A 22 0.19 -10.03 -8.58
N LEU A 23 -0.93 -10.40 -7.96
CA LEU A 23 -1.94 -9.46 -7.49
C LEU A 23 -1.39 -8.62 -6.32
N LEU A 24 -0.65 -9.27 -5.42
CA LEU A 24 0.01 -8.63 -4.29
C LEU A 24 1.08 -7.63 -4.76
N LEU A 25 1.91 -8.02 -5.73
CA LEU A 25 2.86 -7.12 -6.38
C LEU A 25 2.14 -5.90 -7.00
N GLY A 26 1.03 -6.12 -7.69
CA GLY A 26 0.19 -5.06 -8.25
C GLY A 26 -0.32 -4.07 -7.20
N CYS A 27 -0.78 -4.57 -6.04
CA CYS A 27 -1.24 -3.73 -4.93
C CYS A 27 -0.11 -2.84 -4.39
N VAL A 28 1.08 -3.42 -4.21
CA VAL A 28 2.27 -2.69 -3.74
C VAL A 28 2.68 -1.61 -4.73
N LEU A 29 2.75 -1.95 -6.02
CA LEU A 29 3.10 -0.98 -7.08
C LEU A 29 2.07 0.16 -7.17
N ALA A 30 0.79 -0.14 -7.04
CA ALA A 30 -0.27 0.87 -7.04
C ALA A 30 -0.13 1.83 -5.84
N ALA A 31 0.15 1.31 -4.65
CA ALA A 31 0.37 2.14 -3.46
C ALA A 31 1.61 3.04 -3.59
N ILE A 32 2.71 2.49 -4.14
CA ILE A 32 3.93 3.24 -4.45
C ILE A 32 3.64 4.36 -5.44
N ALA A 33 2.90 4.06 -6.52
CA ALA A 33 2.54 5.05 -7.54
C ALA A 33 1.69 6.19 -6.97
N ILE A 34 0.71 5.89 -6.11
CA ILE A 34 -0.11 6.91 -5.44
C ILE A 34 0.76 7.79 -4.53
N GLY A 35 1.65 7.18 -3.74
CA GLY A 35 2.57 7.93 -2.88
C GLY A 35 3.52 8.84 -3.69
N TRP A 36 4.05 8.34 -4.79
CA TRP A 36 4.88 9.10 -5.72
C TRP A 36 4.13 10.26 -6.37
N LEU A 37 2.92 10.02 -6.88
CA LEU A 37 2.09 11.05 -7.50
C LEU A 37 1.77 12.18 -6.51
N CYS A 38 1.42 11.84 -5.27
CA CYS A 38 1.18 12.83 -4.23
C CYS A 38 2.45 13.65 -3.94
N ALA A 39 3.61 13.00 -3.80
CA ALA A 39 4.86 13.70 -3.55
C ALA A 39 5.25 14.62 -4.72
N LYS A 40 5.15 14.14 -5.97
CA LYS A 40 5.47 14.91 -7.18
C LYS A 40 4.55 16.13 -7.37
N LEU A 41 3.25 16.00 -7.05
CA LEU A 41 2.31 17.12 -7.16
C LEU A 41 2.67 18.27 -6.19
N TYR A 42 3.31 17.95 -5.07
CA TYR A 42 3.65 18.91 -4.01
C TYR A 42 5.15 19.14 -3.86
N GLU A 43 5.99 18.64 -4.79
CA GLU A 43 7.46 18.76 -4.80
C GLU A 43 7.94 20.21 -4.62
N ASN A 44 7.26 21.18 -5.23
CA ASN A 44 7.59 22.60 -5.17
C ASN A 44 6.95 23.36 -4.00
N THR A 45 6.30 22.67 -3.07
CA THR A 45 5.65 23.27 -1.91
C THR A 45 6.16 22.60 -0.64
N SER A 46 6.62 23.40 0.33
CA SER A 46 7.18 22.92 1.59
C SER A 46 6.17 22.21 2.52
N ASP A 47 5.03 21.76 2.02
CA ASP A 47 3.89 21.28 2.81
C ASP A 47 3.67 19.77 2.62
N PHE A 48 4.43 18.96 3.37
CA PHE A 48 4.13 17.54 3.57
C PHE A 48 2.67 17.31 3.99
N LYS A 49 2.13 18.22 4.80
CA LYS A 49 0.74 18.22 5.27
C LYS A 49 -0.27 18.23 4.12
N LYS A 50 0.06 18.85 2.99
CA LYS A 50 -0.82 18.94 1.81
C LYS A 50 -0.81 17.61 1.04
N SER A 51 0.35 16.98 0.90
CA SER A 51 0.50 15.63 0.35
C SER A 51 -0.28 14.60 1.15
N VAL A 52 -0.18 14.62 2.49
CA VAL A 52 -0.96 13.72 3.37
C VAL A 52 -2.46 13.93 3.21
N ARG A 53 -2.91 15.18 3.11
CA ARG A 53 -4.34 15.52 2.95
C ARG A 53 -4.92 14.99 1.64
N LEU A 54 -4.10 14.83 0.60
CA LEU A 54 -4.50 14.20 -0.67
C LEU A 54 -4.35 12.67 -0.63
N TYR A 55 -3.31 12.18 0.05
CA TYR A 55 -3.01 10.76 0.14
C TYR A 55 -4.08 9.98 0.92
N ILE A 56 -4.54 10.48 2.07
CA ILE A 56 -5.55 9.81 2.90
C ILE A 56 -6.83 9.46 2.10
N PRO A 57 -7.49 10.40 1.38
CA PRO A 57 -8.68 10.07 0.62
C PRO A 57 -8.38 9.13 -0.56
N LEU A 58 -7.25 9.28 -1.26
CA LEU A 58 -6.86 8.35 -2.31
C LEU A 58 -6.62 6.93 -1.77
N ALA A 59 -5.93 6.81 -0.64
CA ALA A 59 -5.68 5.54 0.04
C ALA A 59 -6.98 4.88 0.51
N ALA A 60 -7.95 5.67 1.00
CA ALA A 60 -9.26 5.17 1.39
C ALA A 60 -10.07 4.64 0.19
N VAL A 61 -10.07 5.37 -0.93
CA VAL A 61 -10.73 4.91 -2.18
C VAL A 61 -10.06 3.63 -2.68
N ASN A 62 -8.73 3.60 -2.72
CA ASN A 62 -7.96 2.44 -3.15
C ASN A 62 -8.19 1.22 -2.25
N PHE A 63 -8.29 1.44 -0.94
CA PHE A 63 -8.63 0.41 0.03
C PHE A 63 -10.00 -0.22 -0.27
N VAL A 64 -11.02 0.59 -0.53
CA VAL A 64 -12.37 0.12 -0.89
C VAL A 64 -12.35 -0.64 -2.22
N VAL A 65 -11.63 -0.14 -3.23
CA VAL A 65 -11.48 -0.82 -4.52
C VAL A 65 -10.83 -2.21 -4.33
N PHE A 66 -9.77 -2.32 -3.53
CA PHE A 66 -9.14 -3.60 -3.25
C PHE A 66 -10.05 -4.55 -2.46
N LEU A 67 -10.83 -4.05 -1.51
CA LEU A 67 -11.84 -4.87 -0.83
C LEU A 67 -12.89 -5.41 -1.82
N LEU A 68 -13.37 -4.58 -2.75
CA LEU A 68 -14.32 -5.00 -3.78
C LEU A 68 -13.72 -6.04 -4.74
N LEU A 69 -12.41 -6.00 -4.98
CA LEU A 69 -11.67 -6.99 -5.75
C LEU A 69 -11.39 -8.29 -4.97
N GLY A 70 -11.88 -8.42 -3.75
CA GLY A 70 -11.72 -9.61 -2.91
C GLY A 70 -10.38 -9.68 -2.17
N VAL A 71 -9.61 -8.59 -2.13
CA VAL A 71 -8.35 -8.53 -1.39
C VAL A 71 -8.64 -8.51 0.11
N PRO A 72 -7.96 -9.33 0.92
CA PRO A 72 -8.11 -9.32 2.38
C PRO A 72 -7.84 -7.93 2.97
N TRP A 73 -8.68 -7.51 3.90
CA TRP A 73 -8.61 -6.16 4.49
C TRP A 73 -7.24 -5.84 5.11
N LEU A 74 -6.60 -6.82 5.73
CA LEU A 74 -5.27 -6.67 6.35
C LEU A 74 -4.19 -6.34 5.31
N LEU A 75 -4.25 -7.00 4.15
CA LEU A 75 -3.33 -6.78 3.04
C LEU A 75 -3.61 -5.46 2.33
N SER A 76 -4.88 -5.13 2.14
CA SER A 76 -5.28 -3.84 1.57
C SER A 76 -4.79 -2.67 2.44
N LEU A 77 -4.92 -2.77 3.78
CA LEU A 77 -4.36 -1.79 4.73
C LEU A 77 -2.83 -1.75 4.67
N GLY A 78 -2.17 -2.92 4.66
CA GLY A 78 -0.71 -3.02 4.55
C GLY A 78 -0.18 -2.32 3.29
N GLY A 79 -0.86 -2.48 2.15
CA GLY A 79 -0.54 -1.78 0.91
C GLY A 79 -0.61 -0.25 1.08
N GLN A 80 -1.67 0.27 1.71
CA GLN A 80 -1.79 1.72 1.95
C GLN A 80 -0.71 2.24 2.92
N LEU A 81 -0.27 1.45 3.90
CA LEU A 81 0.84 1.82 4.79
C LEU A 81 2.16 1.91 4.04
N CYS A 82 2.42 0.98 3.11
CA CYS A 82 3.61 1.03 2.26
C CYS A 82 3.63 2.28 1.37
N GLY A 83 2.50 2.63 0.74
CA GLY A 83 2.40 3.85 -0.05
C GLY A 83 2.62 5.12 0.79
N PHE A 84 2.16 5.11 2.05
CA PHE A 84 2.36 6.23 2.97
C PHE A 84 3.83 6.38 3.38
N ALA A 85 4.50 5.27 3.68
CA ALA A 85 5.93 5.26 3.98
C ALA A 85 6.77 5.76 2.80
N VAL A 86 6.42 5.35 1.57
CA VAL A 86 7.09 5.82 0.35
C VAL A 86 6.84 7.31 0.11
N MET A 87 5.60 7.78 0.26
CA MET A 87 5.30 9.22 0.18
C MET A 87 6.09 10.01 1.21
N ALA A 88 6.17 9.54 2.46
CA ALA A 88 6.94 10.18 3.52
C ALA A 88 8.43 10.20 3.19
N TRP A 89 8.98 9.11 2.66
CA TRP A 89 10.38 9.02 2.27
C TRP A 89 10.71 9.96 1.09
N ILE A 90 9.90 9.95 0.03
CA ILE A 90 10.08 10.83 -1.13
C ILE A 90 9.94 12.29 -0.71
N SER A 91 8.93 12.62 0.10
CA SER A 91 8.76 13.98 0.62
C SER A 91 10.00 14.40 1.41
N ASN A 92 10.50 13.52 2.29
CA ASN A 92 11.71 13.79 3.05
C ASN A 92 12.95 14.01 2.16
N TYR A 93 13.10 13.26 1.06
CA TYR A 93 14.17 13.51 0.10
C TYR A 93 14.10 14.94 -0.45
N TYR A 94 12.93 15.40 -0.88
CA TYR A 94 12.71 16.77 -1.37
C TYR A 94 12.84 17.88 -0.31
N PHE A 95 12.76 17.55 0.98
CA PHE A 95 12.99 18.53 2.06
C PHE A 95 14.46 18.69 2.43
N TYR A 96 15.29 17.67 2.15
CA TYR A 96 16.69 17.61 2.58
C TYR A 96 17.69 17.64 1.41
N HIS A 97 17.22 17.55 0.16
CA HIS A 97 17.97 17.76 -1.08
C HIS A 97 17.18 18.67 -2.01
#